data_AF-A0A6L5GG85-F1
#
_entry.id   AF-A0A6L5GG85-F1
#
_cell.length_a   1.000
_cell.length_b   1.000
_cell.length_c   1.000
_cell.angle_alpha   90.00
_cell.angle_beta   90.00
_cell.angle_gamma   90.00
#
_symmetry.space_group_name_H-M   'P 1'
#
loop_
_entity.id
_entity.type
_entity.pdbx_description
1 polymer ?
#
loop_
_entity_poly.entity_id
_entity_poly.type
_entity_poly.pdbx_seq_one_letter_code
_entity_poly.pdbx_strand_id
1 'polypeptide(L)'
;MTSEPDKPRLDCREVLEEVYLYLDQECSDVRRDVIKDHLEECSPCLSEYGIEQEVRTIVHRCCSKEKAPDDVKERLRQKLHAIEQVSELFSEVAERDR
;
A
#
# COMPACT_ATOMS: atom_id res chain seq x y z
N MET A 1 -0.87 -17.76 -33.44
CA MET A 1 -0.78 -16.33 -33.13
C MET A 1 -1.60 -16.12 -31.88
N THR A 2 -0.97 -16.25 -30.72
CA THR A 2 -1.64 -16.10 -29.43
C THR A 2 -1.88 -14.62 -29.22
N SER A 3 -3.12 -14.17 -29.42
CA SER A 3 -3.57 -12.85 -29.01
C SER A 3 -3.44 -12.77 -27.48
N GLU A 4 -2.40 -12.10 -26.99
CA GLU A 4 -2.30 -11.71 -25.59
C GLU A 4 -3.56 -10.91 -25.21
N PRO A 5 -4.14 -11.16 -24.03
CA PRO A 5 -5.34 -10.45 -23.59
C PRO A 5 -5.04 -8.95 -23.52
N ASP A 6 -6.02 -8.13 -23.90
CA ASP A 6 -5.95 -6.68 -23.92
C ASP A 6 -5.71 -6.16 -22.49
N LYS A 7 -4.42 -5.94 -22.15
CA LYS A 7 -4.04 -5.42 -20.83
C LYS A 7 -4.60 -4.00 -20.73
N PRO A 8 -5.39 -3.67 -19.68
CA PRO A 8 -5.91 -2.32 -19.53
C PRO A 8 -4.74 -1.33 -19.54
N ARG A 9 -4.84 -0.28 -20.36
CA ARG A 9 -3.86 0.80 -20.46
C ARG A 9 -4.51 2.09 -19.99
N LEU A 10 -3.77 2.86 -19.21
CA LEU A 10 -4.19 4.17 -18.75
C LEU A 10 -3.47 5.25 -19.51
N ASP A 11 -4.17 6.34 -19.76
CA ASP A 11 -3.53 7.55 -20.23
C ASP A 11 -2.80 8.29 -19.09
N CYS A 12 -1.96 9.27 -19.45
CA CYS A 12 -1.19 10.03 -18.49
C CYS A 12 -2.07 10.75 -17.46
N ARG A 13 -3.28 11.17 -17.86
CA ARG A 13 -4.18 11.91 -16.98
C ARG A 13 -4.77 10.97 -15.93
N GLU A 14 -5.25 9.80 -16.33
CA GLU A 14 -5.78 8.78 -15.42
C GLU A 14 -4.72 8.31 -14.42
N VAL A 15 -3.47 8.15 -14.86
CA VAL A 15 -2.35 7.79 -13.97
C VAL A 15 -2.09 8.87 -12.92
N LEU A 16 -2.10 10.15 -13.32
CA LEU A 16 -1.89 11.25 -12.39
C LEU A 16 -3.09 11.47 -11.46
N GLU A 17 -4.33 11.22 -11.92
CA GLU A 17 -5.53 11.26 -11.07
C GLU A 17 -5.49 10.17 -9.98
N GLU A 18 -4.85 9.03 -10.23
CA GLU A 18 -4.73 7.93 -9.28
C GLU A 18 -3.38 7.83 -8.56
N VAL A 19 -2.47 8.78 -8.79
CA VAL A 19 -1.10 8.71 -8.24
C VAL A 19 -1.08 8.60 -6.72
N TYR A 20 -2.03 9.24 -6.02
CA TYR A 20 -2.17 9.16 -4.57
C TYR A 20 -2.68 7.80 -4.10
N LEU A 21 -3.66 7.22 -4.80
CA LEU A 21 -4.15 5.86 -4.49
C LEU A 21 -3.02 4.83 -4.66
N TYR A 22 -2.19 5.02 -5.68
CA TYR A 22 -1.02 4.19 -5.91
C TYR A 22 0.03 4.35 -4.80
N LEU A 23 0.34 5.60 -4.41
CA LEU A 23 1.26 5.92 -3.32
C LEU A 23 0.82 5.34 -1.97
N ASP A 24 -0.47 5.40 -1.68
CA ASP A 24 -1.05 4.91 -0.42
C ASP A 24 -1.40 3.42 -0.46
N GLN A 25 -1.13 2.75 -1.57
CA GLN A 25 -1.38 1.33 -1.79
C GLN A 25 -2.87 0.96 -1.74
N GLU A 26 -3.75 1.93 -2.02
CA GLU A 26 -5.21 1.79 -2.01
C GLU A 26 -5.79 1.39 -3.38
N CYS A 27 -4.94 1.26 -4.41
CA CYS A 27 -5.32 0.68 -5.70
C CYS A 27 -5.54 -0.85 -5.59
N SER A 28 -6.46 -1.38 -6.41
CA SER A 28 -6.51 -2.82 -6.68
C SER A 28 -5.21 -3.30 -7.34
N ASP A 29 -4.89 -4.58 -7.20
CA ASP A 29 -3.65 -5.16 -7.75
C ASP A 29 -3.52 -4.93 -9.25
N VAL A 30 -4.62 -5.10 -9.99
CA VAL A 30 -4.68 -4.84 -11.43
C VAL A 30 -4.37 -3.38 -11.75
N ARG A 31 -4.97 -2.43 -11.02
CA ARG A 31 -4.73 -0.98 -11.24
C ARG A 31 -3.28 -0.62 -10.92
N ARG A 32 -2.72 -1.19 -9.84
CA ARG A 32 -1.34 -0.99 -9.41
C ARG A 32 -0.35 -1.40 -10.50
N ASP A 33 -0.54 -2.57 -11.10
CA ASP A 33 0.33 -3.07 -12.17
C ASP A 33 0.29 -2.17 -13.41
N VAL A 34 -0.90 -1.71 -13.81
CA VAL A 34 -1.05 -0.83 -14.98
C VAL A 34 -0.42 0.55 -14.74
N ILE A 35 -0.62 1.14 -13.56
CA ILE A 35 -0.01 2.42 -13.19
C ILE A 35 1.51 2.28 -13.15
N LYS A 36 2.02 1.20 -12.56
CA LYS A 36 3.46 0.91 -12.51
C LYS A 36 4.07 0.83 -13.91
N ASP A 37 3.47 0.04 -14.80
CA ASP A 37 3.95 -0.08 -16.18
C ASP A 37 3.98 1.28 -16.89
N HIS A 38 2.93 2.09 -16.73
CA HIS A 38 2.90 3.43 -17.32
C HIS A 38 4.02 4.33 -16.76
N LEU A 39 4.26 4.31 -15.45
CA LEU A 39 5.35 5.11 -14.85
C LEU A 39 6.74 4.64 -15.32
N GLU A 40 6.91 3.36 -15.64
CA GLU A 40 8.16 2.83 -16.21
C GLU A 40 8.37 3.27 -17.66
N GLU A 41 7.29 3.44 -18.44
CA GLU A 41 7.35 3.83 -19.86
C GLU A 41 7.25 5.35 -20.10
N CYS A 42 6.68 6.12 -19.17
CA CYS A 42 6.36 7.53 -19.33
C CYS A 42 7.19 8.44 -18.41
N SER A 43 8.33 8.93 -18.91
CA SER A 43 9.22 9.84 -18.16
C SER A 43 8.53 11.09 -17.59
N PRO A 44 7.60 11.76 -18.27
CA PRO A 44 6.86 12.89 -17.69
C PRO A 44 6.05 12.49 -16.45
N CYS A 45 5.27 11.41 -16.51
CA CYS A 45 4.50 10.94 -15.36
C CYS A 45 5.39 10.46 -14.21
N LEU A 46 6.54 9.84 -14.53
CA LEU A 46 7.53 9.46 -13.53
C LEU A 46 8.11 10.68 -12.79
N SER A 47 8.32 11.79 -13.50
CA SER A 47 8.78 13.04 -12.88
C SER A 47 7.76 13.61 -11.91
N GLU A 48 6.49 13.70 -12.31
CA GLU A 48 5.40 14.17 -11.43
C GLU A 48 5.23 13.26 -10.21
N TYR A 49 5.24 11.94 -10.41
CA TYR A 49 5.24 10.96 -9.31
C TYR A 49 6.43 11.13 -8.36
N GLY A 50 7.62 11.45 -8.89
CA GLY A 50 8.81 11.76 -8.10
C GLY A 50 8.60 12.96 -7.19
N ILE A 51 8.01 14.04 -7.71
CA ILE A 51 7.69 15.24 -6.92
C ILE A 51 6.73 14.90 -5.78
N GLU A 52 5.68 14.12 -6.04
CA GLU A 52 4.72 13.72 -5.00
C GLU A 52 5.37 12.89 -3.88
N GLN A 53 6.33 12.02 -4.21
CA GLN A 53 7.11 11.29 -3.20
C GLN A 53 7.99 12.21 -2.34
N GLU A 54 8.60 13.23 -2.96
CA GLU A 54 9.39 14.22 -2.23
C GLU A 54 8.51 15.04 -1.28
N VAL A 55 7.33 15.46 -1.75
CA VAL A 55 6.32 16.15 -0.92
C VAL A 55 5.93 15.27 0.26
N ARG A 56 5.61 13.99 0.05
CA ARG A 56 5.29 13.04 1.13
C ARG A 56 6.43 12.91 2.14
N THR A 57 7.67 12.88 1.67
CA THR A 57 8.86 12.84 2.52
C THR A 57 9.00 14.09 3.39
N ILE A 58 8.74 15.27 2.82
CA ILE A 58 8.77 16.55 3.54
C ILE A 58 7.65 16.58 4.59
N VAL A 59 6.42 16.24 4.21
CA VAL A 59 5.26 16.19 5.12
C VAL A 59 5.55 15.25 6.28
N HIS A 60 6.04 14.03 6.00
CA HIS A 60 6.44 13.09 7.03
C HIS A 60 7.48 13.72 7.97
N ARG A 61 8.57 14.29 7.46
CA ARG A 61 9.61 14.90 8.30
C ARG A 61 9.09 16.03 9.19
N CYS A 62 8.20 16.88 8.68
CA CYS A 62 7.67 18.04 9.39
C CYS A 62 6.59 17.66 10.40
N CYS A 63 5.75 16.67 10.08
CA CYS A 63 4.54 16.36 10.83
C CYS A 63 4.66 15.05 11.65
N SER A 64 5.70 14.23 11.49
CA SER A 64 5.84 12.94 12.20
C SER A 64 6.34 13.06 13.65
N LYS A 65 6.46 14.27 14.19
CA LYS A 65 6.96 14.48 15.57
C LYS A 65 5.90 14.22 16.63
N GLU A 66 4.64 14.11 16.24
CA GLU A 66 3.57 13.74 17.14
C GLU A 66 3.65 12.25 17.46
N LYS A 67 4.02 11.95 18.70
CA LYS A 67 4.01 10.57 19.20
C LYS A 67 2.58 10.21 19.58
N ALA A 68 2.14 9.02 19.19
CA ALA A 68 0.89 8.46 19.68
C ALA A 68 0.89 8.47 21.24
N PRO A 69 -0.25 8.79 21.88
CA PRO A 69 -0.40 8.72 23.33
C PRO A 69 -0.07 7.32 23.86
N ASP A 70 0.49 7.25 25.08
CA ASP A 70 0.95 5.98 25.65
C ASP A 70 -0.21 5.02 25.95
N ASP A 71 -1.40 5.53 26.28
CA ASP A 71 -2.61 4.72 26.47
C ASP A 71 -3.01 3.99 25.17
N VAL A 72 -2.88 4.65 24.02
CA VAL A 72 -3.20 4.07 22.72
C VAL A 72 -2.21 2.97 22.38
N LYS A 73 -0.91 3.20 22.62
CA LYS A 73 0.13 2.19 22.40
C LYS A 73 -0.10 0.97 23.28
N GLU A 74 -0.43 1.18 24.54
CA GLU A 74 -0.63 0.08 25.48
C GLU A 74 -1.85 -0.77 25.10
N ARG A 75 -2.96 -0.10 24.79
CA ARG A 75 -4.18 -0.77 24.31
C ARG A 75 -3.94 -1.51 23.00
N LEU A 76 -3.07 -1.00 22.11
CA LEU A 76 -2.69 -1.68 20.87
C LEU A 76 -1.85 -2.93 21.16
N ARG A 77 -0.84 -2.85 22.04
CA ARG A 77 -0.02 -4.01 22.43
C ARG A 77 -0.86 -5.14 23.00
N GLN A 78 -1.80 -4.82 23.89
CA GLN A 78 -2.71 -5.80 24.47
C GLN A 78 -3.55 -6.51 23.39
N LYS A 79 -4.06 -5.75 22.41
CA LYS A 79 -4.81 -6.33 21.29
C LYS A 79 -3.94 -7.21 20.40
N LEU A 80 -2.72 -6.80 20.08
CA LEU A 80 -1.79 -7.59 19.28
C LEU A 80 -1.45 -8.92 19.96
N HIS A 81 -1.11 -8.88 21.25
CA HIS A 81 -0.84 -10.09 22.05
C HIS A 81 -2.05 -11.03 22.09
N ALA A 82 -3.27 -10.49 22.23
CA ALA A 82 -4.47 -11.31 22.19
C ALA A 82 -4.68 -11.98 20.82
N ILE A 83 -4.36 -11.29 19.71
CA ILE A 83 -4.43 -11.87 18.36
C ILE A 83 -3.40 -13.00 18.20
N GLU A 84 -2.17 -12.81 18.68
CA GLU A 84 -1.12 -13.83 18.66
C GLU A 84 -1.53 -15.09 19.42
N GLN A 85 -2.04 -14.94 20.66
CA GLN A 85 -2.52 -16.07 21.46
C GLN A 85 -3.64 -16.84 20.78
N VAL A 86 -4.58 -16.13 20.16
CA VAL A 86 -5.70 -16.75 19.43
C VAL A 86 -5.20 -17.50 18.19
N SER A 87 -4.20 -16.95 17.47
CA SER A 87 -3.56 -17.63 16.34
C SER A 87 -2.86 -18.93 16.74
N GLU A 88 -2.19 -18.94 17.89
CA GLU A 88 -1.55 -20.14 18.46
C GLU A 88 -2.59 -21.20 18.82
N LEU A 89 -3.65 -20.80 19.54
CA LEU A 89 -4.78 -21.68 19.87
C LEU A 89 -5.42 -22.30 18.64
N PHE A 90 -5.66 -21.51 17.58
CA PHE A 90 -6.23 -22.04 16.33
C PHE A 90 -5.28 -23.03 15.65
N SER A 91 -3.97 -22.80 15.71
CA SER A 91 -2.98 -23.71 15.16
C SER A 91 -2.94 -25.02 15.94
N GLU A 92 -2.94 -24.97 17.28
CA GLU A 92 -3.00 -26.14 18.15
C GLU A 92 -4.27 -26.98 17.94
N VAL A 93 -5.44 -26.34 17.78
CA VAL A 93 -6.69 -27.05 17.50
C VAL A 93 -6.65 -27.70 16.12
N ALA A 94 -6.15 -26.99 15.10
CA ALA A 94 -6.01 -27.53 13.75
C ALA A 94 -5.03 -28.72 13.67
N GLU A 95 -4.02 -28.77 14.53
CA GLU A 95 -3.11 -29.92 14.67
C GLU A 95 -3.76 -31.10 15.39
N ARG A 96 -4.67 -30.85 16.34
CA ARG A 96 -5.37 -31.91 17.10
C ARG A 96 -6.51 -32.56 16.32
N ASP A 97 -7.13 -31.83 15.41
CA ASP A 97 -8.23 -32.32 14.55
C ASP A 97 -7.73 -33.01 13.25
N ARG A 98 -6.41 -33.17 13.09
CA ARG A 98 -5.76 -33.92 12.00
C ARG A 98 -5.41 -35.34 12.42
#